data_AF-A0A7V9HMF1-F1
#
_entry.id   AF-A0A7V9HMF1-F1
#
_cell.length_a   1.000
_cell.length_b   1.000
_cell.length_c   1.000
_cell.angle_alpha   90.00
_cell.angle_beta   90.00
_cell.angle_gamma   90.00
#
_symmetry.space_group_name_H-M   'P 1'
#
loop_
_entity.id
_entity.type
_entity.pdbx_description
1 polymer ?
#
loop_
_entity_poly.entity_id
_entity_poly.type
_entity_poly.pdbx_seq_one_letter_code
_entity_poly.pdbx_strand_id
1 'polypeptide(L)'
;MPERRTLVDEFTIPIRSGRAWPVRAGQLCRIVAVAGPQVGDFNVWNLNNPRERFWAARTRQLESTHLTTHHRLWSILPYLRPMLTITNETITYGVDADGGRCHDLLGARCDPYVNKILTGEEFDFHCHSNLTRAILPYHLTEFDVHDVLNIFQVTGLNADGKYFMKASPARQGDFFEFFAEIDLLCALSTCPGGDLSVPLWGPDAGDPLPTCRPLGVEVSQPAPELLKGWSSPPPATYSGNHGLTFPVWTES
;
A
#
# COMPACT_ATOMS: atom_id res chain seq x y z
N MET A 1 5.39 -17.72 -28.03
CA MET A 1 5.78 -16.29 -28.06
C MET A 1 6.86 -16.12 -27.01
N PRO A 2 7.92 -15.32 -27.23
CA PRO A 2 8.90 -15.09 -26.16
C PRO A 2 8.17 -14.52 -24.93
N GLU A 3 8.55 -14.96 -23.74
CA GLU A 3 8.02 -14.42 -22.49
C GLU A 3 8.29 -12.92 -22.46
N ARG A 4 7.22 -12.11 -22.35
CA ARG A 4 7.31 -10.64 -22.38
C ARG A 4 7.89 -10.03 -21.10
N ARG A 5 8.18 -10.87 -20.11
CA ARG A 5 8.80 -10.53 -18.83
C ARG A 5 9.39 -11.79 -18.19
N THR A 6 10.40 -11.62 -17.35
CA THR A 6 11.08 -12.69 -16.62
C THR A 6 10.85 -12.52 -15.13
N LEU A 7 10.52 -13.60 -14.41
CA LEU A 7 10.40 -13.58 -12.95
C LEU A 7 11.78 -13.34 -12.31
N VAL A 8 11.85 -12.42 -11.35
CA VAL A 8 13.07 -11.99 -10.65
C VAL A 8 13.07 -12.48 -9.20
N ASP A 9 11.92 -12.40 -8.52
CA ASP A 9 11.74 -12.86 -7.15
C ASP A 9 10.29 -13.32 -6.96
N GLU A 10 10.10 -14.32 -6.11
CA GLU A 10 8.78 -14.86 -5.76
C GLU A 10 8.82 -15.38 -4.33
N PHE A 11 7.85 -14.96 -3.52
CA PHE A 11 7.73 -15.43 -2.16
C PHE A 11 6.31 -15.28 -1.62
N THR A 12 6.08 -15.93 -0.48
CA THR A 12 4.82 -15.83 0.26
C THR A 12 5.05 -15.14 1.61
N ILE A 13 4.13 -14.25 1.98
CA ILE A 13 4.07 -13.60 3.29
C ILE A 13 3.09 -14.41 4.16
N PRO A 14 3.54 -15.02 5.27
CA PRO A 14 2.68 -15.78 6.18
C PRO A 14 1.54 -14.93 6.75
N ILE A 15 0.51 -15.57 7.30
CA ILE A 15 -0.59 -14.88 8.01
C ILE A 15 -0.07 -14.04 9.18
N ARG A 16 -0.75 -12.92 9.48
CA ARG A 16 -0.47 -12.06 10.64
C ARG A 16 1.00 -11.63 10.73
N SER A 17 1.64 -11.40 9.59
CA SER A 17 3.06 -11.09 9.50
C SER A 17 3.32 -10.04 8.42
N GLY A 18 4.53 -9.50 8.38
CA GLY A 18 4.95 -8.55 7.37
C GLY A 18 6.30 -8.89 6.77
N ARG A 19 6.51 -8.51 5.51
CA ARG A 19 7.81 -8.59 4.83
C ARG A 19 8.03 -7.34 4.00
N ALA A 20 9.28 -6.87 3.98
CA ALA A 20 9.72 -5.81 3.09
C ALA A 20 10.67 -6.37 2.02
N TRP A 21 10.67 -5.77 0.84
CA TRP A 21 11.47 -6.20 -0.31
C TRP A 21 11.72 -5.06 -1.30
N PRO A 22 12.84 -5.07 -2.04
CA PRO A 22 13.10 -4.08 -3.08
C PRO A 22 12.35 -4.42 -4.38
N VAL A 23 11.90 -3.39 -5.10
CA VAL A 23 11.42 -3.46 -6.49
C VAL A 23 12.11 -2.33 -7.26
N ARG A 24 12.89 -2.66 -8.30
CA ARG A 24 13.66 -1.67 -9.06
C ARG A 24 12.79 -0.91 -10.03
N ALA A 25 13.17 0.33 -10.33
CA ALA A 25 12.50 1.15 -11.33
C ALA A 25 12.42 0.39 -12.67
N GLY A 26 11.25 0.37 -13.30
CA GLY A 26 11.04 -0.40 -14.52
C GLY A 26 10.54 -1.83 -14.30
N GLN A 27 10.49 -2.33 -13.05
CA GLN A 27 9.96 -3.67 -12.75
C GLN A 27 8.45 -3.65 -12.52
N LEU A 28 7.84 -4.83 -12.67
CA LEU A 28 6.47 -5.12 -12.28
C LEU A 28 6.48 -5.89 -10.96
N CYS A 29 5.49 -5.64 -10.11
CA CYS A 29 5.26 -6.40 -8.89
C CYS A 29 3.78 -6.75 -8.76
N ARG A 30 3.49 -8.01 -8.44
CA ARG A 30 2.15 -8.51 -8.14
C ARG A 30 2.03 -8.87 -6.68
N ILE A 31 0.89 -8.51 -6.09
CA ILE A 31 0.40 -9.06 -4.82
C ILE A 31 -0.73 -10.02 -5.17
N VAL A 32 -0.64 -11.28 -4.72
CA VAL A 32 -1.52 -12.37 -5.15
C VAL A 32 -2.23 -13.00 -3.94
N ALA A 33 -3.54 -13.18 -4.04
CA ALA A 33 -4.35 -13.95 -3.10
C ALA A 33 -4.12 -15.46 -3.30
N VAL A 34 -2.97 -15.97 -2.86
CA VAL A 34 -2.50 -17.34 -3.21
C VAL A 34 -3.34 -18.48 -2.64
N ALA A 35 -4.00 -18.26 -1.51
CA ALA A 35 -4.77 -19.27 -0.78
C ALA A 35 -6.26 -18.91 -0.61
N GLY A 36 -6.71 -17.83 -1.22
CA GLY A 36 -8.07 -17.28 -1.05
C GLY A 36 -8.06 -15.84 -0.52
N PRO A 37 -9.22 -15.30 -0.14
CA PRO A 37 -9.34 -13.89 0.24
C PRO A 37 -8.52 -13.54 1.48
N GLN A 38 -7.76 -12.45 1.40
CA GLN A 38 -6.97 -11.87 2.48
C GLN A 38 -6.71 -10.41 2.16
N VAL A 39 -6.90 -9.52 3.12
CA VAL A 39 -6.54 -8.10 3.00
C VAL A 39 -5.05 -7.89 3.29
N GLY A 40 -4.41 -7.01 2.52
CA GLY A 40 -3.00 -6.65 2.71
C GLY A 40 -2.79 -5.16 2.92
N ASP A 41 -2.12 -4.78 4.01
CA ASP A 41 -1.74 -3.40 4.29
C ASP A 41 -0.37 -3.10 3.68
N PHE A 42 -0.33 -2.20 2.69
CA PHE A 42 0.86 -1.92 1.90
C PHE A 42 1.51 -0.57 2.24
N ASN A 43 2.83 -0.57 2.44
CA ASN A 43 3.67 0.62 2.52
C ASN A 43 4.74 0.59 1.44
N VAL A 44 5.21 1.77 1.06
CA VAL A 44 6.25 1.91 0.04
C VAL A 44 7.06 3.18 0.23
N TRP A 45 8.37 3.02 0.14
CA TRP A 45 9.39 4.07 0.24
C TRP A 45 10.23 4.10 -1.02
N ASN A 46 10.90 5.21 -1.30
CA ASN A 46 12.03 5.23 -2.22
C ASN A 46 13.17 4.41 -1.57
N LEU A 47 13.64 3.38 -2.27
CA LEU A 47 14.67 2.45 -1.79
C LEU A 47 15.97 3.17 -1.40
N ASN A 48 16.31 4.24 -2.11
CA ASN A 48 17.57 4.96 -1.94
C ASN A 48 17.41 6.20 -1.02
N ASN A 49 16.18 6.55 -0.63
CA ASN A 49 15.89 7.65 0.29
C ASN A 49 14.54 7.43 0.99
N PRO A 50 14.52 6.74 2.15
CA PRO A 50 13.28 6.41 2.85
C PRO A 50 12.50 7.62 3.42
N ARG A 51 13.10 8.83 3.42
CA ARG A 51 12.35 10.06 3.69
C ARG A 51 11.31 10.35 2.62
N GLU A 52 11.53 9.89 1.39
CA GLU A 52 10.52 9.87 0.34
C GLU A 52 9.68 8.58 0.46
N ARG A 53 8.42 8.74 0.82
CA ARG A 53 7.48 7.63 1.04
C ARG A 53 6.10 7.96 0.50
N PHE A 54 5.25 6.95 0.42
CA PHE A 54 3.89 7.10 -0.07
C PHE A 54 3.05 8.06 0.78
N TRP A 55 2.20 8.84 0.10
CA TRP A 55 1.27 9.78 0.69
C TRP A 55 -0.18 9.43 0.38
N ALA A 56 -0.83 8.68 1.28
CA ALA A 56 -2.22 8.24 1.13
C ALA A 56 -3.18 9.41 0.89
N ALA A 57 -3.12 10.46 1.71
CA ALA A 57 -4.02 11.60 1.61
C ALA A 57 -3.91 12.34 0.25
N ARG A 58 -2.69 12.54 -0.26
CA ARG A 58 -2.49 13.20 -1.56
C ARG A 58 -2.89 12.31 -2.72
N THR A 59 -2.57 11.02 -2.63
CA THR A 59 -2.99 10.04 -3.63
C THR A 59 -4.51 9.98 -3.71
N ARG A 60 -5.20 9.98 -2.56
CA ARG A 60 -6.66 10.06 -2.50
C ARG A 60 -7.23 11.32 -3.15
N GLN A 61 -6.53 12.43 -3.05
CA GLN A 61 -6.93 13.70 -3.66
C GLN A 61 -6.72 13.73 -5.18
N LEU A 62 -5.65 13.10 -5.68
CA LEU A 62 -5.29 13.12 -7.10
C LEU A 62 -5.95 12.00 -7.90
N GLU A 63 -6.18 10.85 -7.27
CA GLU A 63 -6.69 9.64 -7.92
C GLU A 63 -8.14 9.36 -7.47
N SER A 64 -8.32 8.79 -6.29
CA SER A 64 -9.62 8.36 -5.74
C SER A 64 -9.46 7.86 -4.30
N THR A 65 -10.57 7.74 -3.56
CA THR A 65 -10.60 7.05 -2.25
C THR A 65 -10.21 5.58 -2.34
N HIS A 66 -10.40 4.98 -3.51
CA HIS A 66 -10.09 3.58 -3.79
C HIS A 66 -9.39 3.48 -5.13
N LEU A 67 -8.27 2.76 -5.15
CA LEU A 67 -7.37 2.74 -6.30
C LEU A 67 -7.68 1.58 -7.25
N THR A 68 -7.42 1.80 -8.53
CA THR A 68 -7.58 0.77 -9.56
C THR A 68 -6.55 1.01 -10.66
N THR A 69 -6.60 0.20 -11.71
CA THR A 69 -5.72 0.28 -12.87
C THR A 69 -5.59 1.71 -13.40
N HIS A 70 -4.36 2.11 -13.72
CA HIS A 70 -3.90 3.44 -14.14
C HIS A 70 -3.75 4.51 -13.05
N HIS A 71 -4.29 4.31 -11.85
CA HIS A 71 -3.99 5.20 -10.73
C HIS A 71 -2.53 5.04 -10.26
N ARG A 72 -2.00 6.10 -9.66
CA ARG A 72 -0.62 6.16 -9.16
C ARG A 72 -0.58 6.31 -7.66
N LEU A 73 0.46 5.80 -7.03
CA LEU A 73 0.79 6.17 -5.64
C LEU A 73 1.81 7.30 -5.68
N TRP A 74 1.47 8.40 -5.03
CA TRP A 74 2.28 9.62 -5.02
C TRP A 74 3.13 9.74 -3.76
N SER A 75 4.36 10.21 -3.89
CA SER A 75 5.25 10.45 -2.75
C SER A 75 4.91 11.73 -1.97
N ILE A 76 5.34 11.79 -0.72
CA ILE A 76 5.18 12.97 0.15
C ILE A 76 5.98 14.19 -0.35
N LEU A 77 5.65 15.36 0.19
CA LEU A 77 6.49 16.57 0.04
C LEU A 77 7.85 16.39 0.74
N PRO A 78 8.92 17.02 0.24
CA PRO A 78 8.98 17.91 -0.93
C PRO A 78 9.13 17.18 -2.27
N TYR A 79 9.06 15.84 -2.28
CA TYR A 79 9.38 15.03 -3.46
C TYR A 79 8.27 15.01 -4.50
N LEU A 80 7.03 14.76 -4.08
CA LEU A 80 5.80 14.66 -4.89
C LEU A 80 6.02 14.21 -6.34
N ARG A 81 6.11 12.90 -6.54
CA ARG A 81 6.13 12.24 -7.85
C ARG A 81 5.45 10.87 -7.79
N PRO A 82 5.10 10.28 -8.94
CA PRO A 82 4.68 8.89 -8.99
C PRO A 82 5.77 7.96 -8.45
N MET A 83 5.43 7.10 -7.50
CA MET A 83 6.30 6.04 -6.99
C MET A 83 6.03 4.73 -7.75
N LEU A 84 4.76 4.45 -8.01
CA LEU A 84 4.30 3.32 -8.81
C LEU A 84 2.99 3.65 -9.52
N THR A 85 2.72 2.92 -10.59
CA THR A 85 1.49 2.99 -11.38
C THR A 85 0.83 1.62 -11.37
N ILE A 86 -0.45 1.55 -11.02
CA ILE A 86 -1.22 0.30 -11.06
C ILE A 86 -1.41 -0.06 -12.54
N THR A 87 -0.95 -1.23 -12.93
CA THR A 87 -0.99 -1.67 -14.34
C THR A 87 -2.10 -2.64 -14.63
N ASN A 88 -2.52 -3.40 -13.62
CA ASN A 88 -3.58 -4.38 -13.77
C ASN A 88 -4.08 -4.83 -12.39
N GLU A 89 -5.32 -5.26 -12.33
CA GLU A 89 -5.90 -6.00 -11.21
C GLU A 89 -7.02 -6.89 -11.71
N THR A 90 -7.35 -7.94 -10.97
CA THR A 90 -8.41 -8.88 -11.36
C THR A 90 -9.76 -8.58 -10.69
N ILE A 91 -9.78 -7.75 -9.64
CA ILE A 91 -10.99 -7.49 -8.84
C ILE A 91 -11.76 -6.29 -9.40
N THR A 92 -12.69 -6.56 -10.31
CA THR A 92 -13.61 -5.53 -10.81
C THR A 92 -14.81 -5.33 -9.87
N TYR A 93 -14.58 -4.82 -8.65
CA TYR A 93 -15.64 -4.67 -7.63
C TYR A 93 -16.65 -3.57 -7.96
N GLY A 94 -16.20 -2.44 -8.50
CA GLY A 94 -17.04 -1.28 -8.76
C GLY A 94 -17.47 -0.58 -7.45
N VAL A 95 -18.76 -0.23 -7.37
CA VAL A 95 -19.36 0.44 -6.20
C VAL A 95 -20.56 -0.38 -5.76
N ASP A 96 -20.60 -0.77 -4.49
CA ASP A 96 -21.75 -1.49 -3.95
C ASP A 96 -22.87 -0.54 -3.48
N ALA A 97 -24.00 -1.13 -3.05
CA ALA A 97 -25.20 -0.39 -2.65
C ALA A 97 -24.98 0.56 -1.46
N ASP A 98 -23.97 0.32 -0.61
CA ASP A 98 -23.63 1.16 0.53
C ASP A 98 -22.48 2.13 0.20
N GLY A 99 -22.11 2.22 -1.08
CA GLY A 99 -21.00 3.07 -1.55
C GLY A 99 -19.61 2.43 -1.36
N GLY A 100 -19.55 1.15 -1.00
CA GLY A 100 -18.30 0.43 -0.77
C GLY A 100 -17.51 0.21 -2.06
N ARG A 101 -16.19 0.26 -1.97
CA ARG A 101 -15.25 0.05 -3.10
C ARG A 101 -14.03 -0.75 -2.62
N CYS A 102 -13.24 -1.33 -3.53
CA CYS A 102 -12.06 -2.15 -3.21
C CYS A 102 -10.73 -1.36 -3.38
N HIS A 103 -9.69 -1.70 -2.61
CA HIS A 103 -8.36 -1.06 -2.59
C HIS A 103 -8.33 0.33 -1.94
N ASP A 104 -8.57 0.37 -0.64
CA ASP A 104 -8.90 1.57 0.12
C ASP A 104 -7.71 2.46 0.52
N LEU A 105 -7.94 3.78 0.52
CA LEU A 105 -7.09 4.86 1.07
C LEU A 105 -7.77 5.69 2.18
N LEU A 106 -8.96 5.33 2.64
CA LEU A 106 -9.68 6.00 3.73
C LEU A 106 -9.12 5.59 5.10
N GLY A 107 -8.79 4.31 5.27
CA GLY A 107 -8.18 3.77 6.47
C GLY A 107 -6.71 4.15 6.64
N ALA A 108 -6.20 3.94 7.86
CA ALA A 108 -4.78 4.12 8.18
C ALA A 108 -4.04 2.78 8.19
N ARG A 109 -4.36 1.92 9.16
CA ARG A 109 -3.94 0.51 9.36
C ARG A 109 -4.48 0.05 10.72
N CYS A 110 -4.64 -1.25 10.94
CA CYS A 110 -4.87 -1.73 12.30
C CYS A 110 -3.57 -1.61 13.13
N ASP A 111 -3.69 -1.25 14.40
CA ASP A 111 -2.54 -0.92 15.24
C ASP A 111 -2.75 -1.31 16.72
N PRO A 112 -1.66 -1.63 17.45
CA PRO A 112 -1.75 -2.08 18.84
C PRO A 112 -2.23 -0.97 19.79
N TYR A 113 -2.09 0.30 19.42
CA TYR A 113 -2.40 1.44 20.29
C TYR A 113 -3.91 1.66 20.38
N VAL A 114 -4.60 1.70 19.25
CA VAL A 114 -6.07 1.76 19.19
C VAL A 114 -6.66 0.52 19.85
N ASN A 115 -6.10 -0.66 19.62
CA ASN A 115 -6.52 -1.88 20.31
C ASN A 115 -6.43 -1.74 21.83
N LYS A 116 -5.28 -1.27 22.34
CA LYS A 116 -5.06 -1.07 23.78
C LYS A 116 -6.05 -0.07 24.38
N ILE A 117 -6.34 1.03 23.67
CA ILE A 117 -7.30 2.04 24.11
C ILE A 117 -8.73 1.47 24.17
N LEU A 118 -9.14 0.68 23.18
CA LEU A 118 -10.51 0.18 23.06
C LEU A 118 -10.79 -1.06 23.93
N THR A 119 -9.79 -1.92 24.13
CA THR A 119 -9.98 -3.23 24.79
C THR A 119 -9.23 -3.37 26.11
N GLY A 120 -8.17 -2.58 26.33
CA GLY A 120 -7.21 -2.79 27.41
C GLY A 120 -6.19 -3.90 27.15
N GLU A 121 -6.31 -4.65 26.06
CA GLU A 121 -5.45 -5.79 25.73
C GLU A 121 -4.28 -5.42 24.82
N GLU A 122 -3.22 -6.23 24.88
CA GLU A 122 -2.04 -6.12 24.04
C GLU A 122 -2.04 -7.18 22.94
N PHE A 123 -1.80 -6.76 21.71
CA PHE A 123 -1.68 -7.67 20.58
C PHE A 123 -0.68 -7.13 19.55
N ASP A 124 0.43 -7.85 19.39
CA ASP A 124 1.60 -7.38 18.62
C ASP A 124 1.58 -7.75 17.13
N PHE A 125 0.51 -8.37 16.63
CA PHE A 125 0.42 -8.84 15.24
C PHE A 125 -0.55 -8.04 14.38
N HIS A 126 -0.88 -6.82 14.82
CA HIS A 126 -1.50 -5.80 13.99
C HIS A 126 -0.61 -5.38 12.81
N CYS A 127 -1.23 -4.86 11.75
CA CYS A 127 -0.52 -4.43 10.54
C CYS A 127 0.57 -3.40 10.82
N HIS A 128 0.31 -2.46 11.73
CA HIS A 128 1.32 -1.51 12.18
C HIS A 128 2.59 -2.23 12.67
N SER A 129 2.47 -3.14 13.64
CA SER A 129 3.60 -3.87 14.21
C SER A 129 4.26 -4.82 13.21
N ASN A 130 3.48 -5.44 12.32
CA ASN A 130 3.98 -6.28 11.23
C ASN A 130 4.86 -5.48 10.26
N LEU A 131 4.42 -4.28 9.85
CA LEU A 131 5.17 -3.38 8.98
C LEU A 131 6.42 -2.86 9.68
N THR A 132 6.31 -2.44 10.95
CA THR A 132 7.46 -2.00 11.75
C THR A 132 8.54 -3.06 11.78
N ARG A 133 8.20 -4.32 12.10
CA ARG A 133 9.17 -5.42 12.09
C ARG A 133 9.75 -5.70 10.71
N ALA A 134 8.93 -5.62 9.67
CA ALA A 134 9.32 -5.90 8.29
C ALA A 134 10.42 -4.96 7.79
N ILE A 135 10.43 -3.71 8.24
CA ILE A 135 11.39 -2.69 7.77
C ILE A 135 12.63 -2.51 8.65
N LEU A 136 12.69 -3.14 9.84
CA LEU A 136 13.89 -3.09 10.69
C LEU A 136 15.17 -3.55 9.97
N PRO A 137 15.17 -4.61 9.13
CA PRO A 137 16.36 -5.03 8.38
C PRO A 137 16.87 -3.99 7.39
N TYR A 138 16.04 -3.00 7.04
CA TYR A 138 16.37 -1.88 6.16
C TYR A 138 16.77 -0.62 6.93
N HIS A 139 17.08 -0.76 8.22
CA HIS A 139 17.49 0.33 9.12
C HIS A 139 16.44 1.44 9.28
N LEU A 140 15.17 1.08 9.08
CA LEU A 140 14.03 1.95 9.35
C LEU A 140 13.45 1.64 10.72
N THR A 141 12.58 2.54 11.18
CA THR A 141 11.96 2.50 12.49
C THR A 141 10.45 2.55 12.37
N GLU A 142 9.75 2.37 13.49
CA GLU A 142 8.30 2.54 13.57
C GLU A 142 7.82 3.91 13.02
N PHE A 143 8.61 4.97 13.19
CA PHE A 143 8.30 6.32 12.68
C PHE A 143 8.30 6.42 11.15
N ASP A 144 8.85 5.43 10.46
CA ASP A 144 8.87 5.37 9.01
C ASP A 144 7.63 4.70 8.43
N VAL A 145 6.90 3.91 9.24
CA VAL A 145 5.60 3.33 8.87
C VAL A 145 4.57 4.44 8.70
N HIS A 146 3.80 4.37 7.63
CA HIS A 146 2.84 5.40 7.25
C HIS A 146 1.49 4.80 6.90
N ASP A 147 0.50 5.66 6.65
CA ASP A 147 -0.83 5.21 6.21
C ASP A 147 -0.72 4.38 4.94
N VAL A 148 -1.50 3.30 4.90
CA VAL A 148 -1.32 2.20 3.94
C VAL A 148 -2.21 2.40 2.71
N LEU A 149 -1.89 1.63 1.66
CA LEU A 149 -2.91 1.20 0.72
C LEU A 149 -3.46 -0.14 1.22
N ASN A 150 -4.77 -0.24 1.43
CA ASN A 150 -5.41 -1.47 1.89
C ASN A 150 -5.81 -2.34 0.68
N ILE A 151 -4.88 -3.18 0.21
CA ILE A 151 -5.07 -4.04 -0.95
C ILE A 151 -6.13 -5.11 -0.63
N PHE A 152 -7.08 -5.31 -1.56
CA PHE A 152 -8.21 -6.25 -1.46
C PHE A 152 -9.28 -5.89 -0.40
N GLN A 153 -9.12 -4.80 0.34
CA GLN A 153 -10.09 -4.37 1.34
C GLN A 153 -11.26 -3.63 0.70
N VAL A 154 -12.49 -3.97 1.12
CA VAL A 154 -13.69 -3.20 0.76
C VAL A 154 -14.09 -2.27 1.90
N THR A 155 -14.21 -0.98 1.58
CA THR A 155 -14.58 0.04 2.57
C THR A 155 -15.43 1.12 1.93
N GLY A 156 -16.03 1.96 2.78
CA GLY A 156 -16.71 3.17 2.34
C GLY A 156 -17.02 4.09 3.52
N LEU A 157 -17.71 5.18 3.21
CA LEU A 157 -18.29 6.08 4.20
C LEU A 157 -19.80 5.99 4.09
N ASN A 158 -20.48 5.75 5.21
CA ASN A 158 -21.94 5.74 5.25
C ASN A 158 -22.52 7.16 5.12
N ALA A 159 -23.86 7.30 5.18
CA ALA A 159 -24.54 8.59 5.07
C ALA A 159 -24.14 9.62 6.14
N ASP A 160 -23.65 9.17 7.31
CA ASP A 160 -23.13 10.03 8.38
C ASP A 160 -21.63 10.36 8.20
N GLY A 161 -20.99 9.87 7.14
CA GLY A 161 -19.55 10.01 6.91
C GLY A 161 -18.69 9.07 7.76
N LYS A 162 -19.26 8.02 8.37
CA LYS A 162 -18.52 7.05 9.19
C LYS A 162 -17.95 5.93 8.33
N TYR A 163 -16.72 5.54 8.66
CA TYR A 163 -16.00 4.45 8.02
C TYR A 163 -16.65 3.10 8.29
N PHE A 164 -16.77 2.27 7.26
CA PHE A 164 -17.17 0.87 7.37
C PHE A 164 -16.26 -0.04 6.55
N MET A 165 -16.26 -1.32 6.89
CA MET A 165 -15.54 -2.37 6.18
C MET A 165 -16.50 -3.50 5.82
N LYS A 166 -16.20 -4.24 4.75
CA LYS A 166 -16.93 -5.44 4.33
C LYS A 166 -15.95 -6.55 3.95
N ALA A 167 -16.49 -7.77 3.86
CA ALA A 167 -15.75 -8.93 3.40
C ALA A 167 -15.09 -8.66 2.03
N SER A 168 -13.82 -9.04 1.92
CA SER A 168 -13.06 -8.94 0.67
C SER A 168 -13.69 -9.79 -0.43
N PRO A 169 -13.81 -9.28 -1.67
CA PRO A 169 -14.31 -10.02 -2.81
C PRO A 169 -13.26 -10.95 -3.44
N ALA A 170 -12.00 -10.89 -2.95
CA ALA A 170 -10.88 -11.61 -3.51
C ALA A 170 -11.12 -13.14 -3.51
N ARG A 171 -10.61 -13.80 -4.53
CA ARG A 171 -10.60 -15.25 -4.69
C ARG A 171 -9.17 -15.72 -4.84
N GLN A 172 -9.00 -17.03 -4.72
CA GLN A 172 -7.69 -17.62 -4.97
C GLN A 172 -7.21 -17.28 -6.39
N GLY A 173 -6.01 -16.71 -6.49
CA GLY A 173 -5.40 -16.30 -7.75
C GLY A 173 -5.71 -14.86 -8.18
N ASP A 174 -6.60 -14.14 -7.47
CA ASP A 174 -6.77 -12.72 -7.71
C ASP A 174 -5.47 -11.95 -7.39
N PHE A 175 -5.19 -10.89 -8.15
CA PHE A 175 -3.98 -10.11 -7.98
C PHE A 175 -4.18 -8.62 -8.18
N PHE A 176 -3.24 -7.87 -7.60
CA PHE A 176 -3.02 -6.45 -7.80
C PHE A 176 -1.59 -6.25 -8.33
N GLU A 177 -1.45 -5.63 -9.50
CA GLU A 177 -0.17 -5.47 -10.21
C GLU A 177 0.19 -4.00 -10.41
N PHE A 178 1.43 -3.64 -10.09
CA PHE A 178 1.96 -2.32 -10.35
C PHE A 178 3.31 -2.33 -11.06
N PHE A 179 3.59 -1.23 -11.75
CA PHE A 179 4.88 -0.87 -12.31
C PHE A 179 5.60 0.11 -11.39
N ALA A 180 6.86 -0.17 -11.07
CA ALA A 180 7.70 0.68 -10.23
C ALA A 180 8.26 1.85 -11.05
N GLU A 181 7.80 3.07 -10.76
CA GLU A 181 8.25 4.28 -11.46
C GLU A 181 9.65 4.72 -10.98
N ILE A 182 9.98 4.43 -9.73
CA ILE A 182 11.29 4.65 -9.10
C ILE A 182 11.79 3.35 -8.47
N ASP A 183 13.00 3.34 -7.91
CA ASP A 183 13.42 2.23 -7.04
C ASP A 183 12.63 2.28 -5.73
N LEU A 184 11.95 1.18 -5.40
CA LEU A 184 11.03 1.07 -4.28
C LEU A 184 11.55 0.09 -3.23
N LEU A 185 11.39 0.46 -1.97
CA LEU A 185 11.28 -0.49 -0.87
C LEU A 185 9.79 -0.69 -0.62
N CYS A 186 9.28 -1.86 -0.90
CA CYS A 186 7.90 -2.25 -0.62
C CYS A 186 7.83 -2.97 0.72
N ALA A 187 6.73 -2.82 1.44
CA ALA A 187 6.39 -3.71 2.56
C ALA A 187 4.89 -4.00 2.56
N LEU A 188 4.54 -5.23 2.90
CA LEU A 188 3.15 -5.66 3.02
C LEU A 188 2.97 -6.44 4.32
N SER A 189 1.89 -6.14 5.02
CA SER A 189 1.38 -6.93 6.13
C SER A 189 0.14 -7.72 5.70
N THR A 190 0.10 -9.02 6.00
CA THR A 190 -1.13 -9.81 5.92
C THR A 190 -2.00 -9.49 7.13
N CYS A 191 -3.11 -8.77 6.92
CA CYS A 191 -3.94 -8.24 7.99
C CYS A 191 -4.49 -9.35 8.91
N PRO A 192 -4.40 -9.21 10.25
CA PRO A 192 -4.94 -10.21 11.17
C PRO A 192 -6.47 -10.29 11.18
N GLY A 193 -7.15 -9.32 10.56
CA GLY A 193 -8.59 -9.38 10.29
C GLY A 193 -8.97 -10.33 9.14
N GLY A 194 -7.98 -10.95 8.47
CA GLY A 194 -8.20 -11.90 7.38
C GLY A 194 -8.86 -11.26 6.17
N ASP A 195 -10.01 -11.80 5.78
CA ASP A 195 -10.86 -11.26 4.72
C ASP A 195 -11.92 -10.25 5.21
N LEU A 196 -11.93 -9.92 6.51
CA LEU A 196 -12.89 -9.01 7.16
C LEU A 196 -14.37 -9.49 7.11
N SER A 197 -14.61 -10.78 6.89
CA SER A 197 -15.95 -11.37 7.01
C SER A 197 -16.40 -11.59 8.47
N VAL A 198 -15.44 -11.61 9.41
CA VAL A 198 -15.69 -11.71 10.85
C VAL A 198 -15.62 -10.31 11.46
N PRO A 199 -16.69 -9.83 12.12
CA PRO A 199 -16.64 -8.55 12.84
C PRO A 199 -15.54 -8.56 13.91
N LEU A 200 -14.74 -7.49 13.96
CA LEU A 200 -13.70 -7.34 14.97
C LEU A 200 -14.22 -6.76 16.29
N TRP A 201 -15.37 -6.07 16.23
CA TRP A 201 -15.96 -5.33 17.35
C TRP A 201 -17.48 -5.53 17.40
N GLY A 202 -18.06 -5.36 18.58
CA GLY A 202 -19.51 -5.45 18.80
C GLY A 202 -19.99 -6.82 19.25
N PRO A 203 -21.33 -7.02 19.35
CA PRO A 203 -21.93 -8.25 19.88
C PRO A 203 -21.64 -9.50 19.03
N ASP A 204 -21.38 -9.30 17.74
CA ASP A 204 -21.09 -10.37 16.77
C ASP A 204 -19.57 -10.54 16.54
N ALA A 205 -18.74 -9.98 17.43
CA ALA A 205 -17.29 -10.10 17.31
C ALA A 205 -16.81 -11.56 17.47
N GLY A 206 -15.81 -11.95 16.69
CA GLY A 206 -15.23 -13.29 16.74
C GLY A 206 -13.73 -13.29 16.40
N ASP A 207 -13.08 -14.44 16.53
CA ASP A 207 -11.67 -14.58 16.13
C ASP A 207 -11.53 -14.65 14.59
N PRO A 208 -10.86 -13.68 13.95
CA PRO A 208 -10.63 -13.70 12.51
C PRO A 208 -9.53 -14.69 12.07
N LEU A 209 -8.88 -15.43 12.99
CA LEU A 209 -7.80 -16.37 12.64
C LEU A 209 -8.20 -17.38 11.54
N PRO A 210 -9.40 -17.98 11.53
CA PRO A 210 -9.80 -18.92 10.50
C PRO A 210 -9.93 -18.32 9.10
N THR A 211 -10.04 -16.99 8.99
CA THR A 211 -10.12 -16.27 7.70
C THR A 211 -8.78 -15.66 7.28
N CYS A 212 -7.74 -15.79 8.09
CA CYS A 212 -6.40 -15.34 7.76
C CYS A 212 -5.74 -16.31 6.76
N ARG A 213 -5.21 -15.76 5.66
CA ARG A 213 -4.54 -16.51 4.59
C ARG A 213 -3.25 -15.80 4.19
N PRO A 214 -2.23 -16.51 3.70
CA PRO A 214 -1.01 -15.86 3.21
C PRO A 214 -1.27 -15.07 1.92
N LEU A 215 -0.39 -14.10 1.63
CA LEU A 215 -0.34 -13.38 0.35
C LEU A 215 0.96 -13.68 -0.38
N GLY A 216 0.87 -13.90 -1.70
CA GLY A 216 2.03 -14.06 -2.58
C GLY A 216 2.54 -12.74 -3.13
N VAL A 217 3.82 -12.69 -3.43
CA VAL A 217 4.48 -11.58 -4.11
C VAL A 217 5.29 -12.13 -5.27
N GLU A 218 5.14 -11.54 -6.45
CA GLU A 218 5.93 -11.84 -7.65
C GLU A 218 6.54 -10.55 -8.19
N VAL A 219 7.86 -10.50 -8.36
CA VAL A 219 8.57 -9.39 -9.01
C VAL A 219 9.07 -9.85 -10.36
N SER A 220 8.77 -9.10 -11.42
CA SER A 220 9.14 -9.45 -12.79
C SER A 220 9.83 -8.29 -13.51
N GLN A 221 10.83 -8.62 -14.32
CA GLN A 221 11.50 -7.69 -15.23
C GLN A 221 10.81 -7.75 -16.60
N PRO A 222 10.18 -6.67 -17.10
CA PRO A 222 9.66 -6.65 -18.46
C PRO A 222 10.81 -6.68 -19.48
N ALA A 223 10.50 -7.15 -20.69
CA ALA A 223 11.45 -7.14 -21.79
C ALA A 223 11.95 -5.69 -22.07
N PRO A 224 13.27 -5.46 -22.23
CA PRO A 224 13.84 -4.11 -22.28
C PRO A 224 13.23 -3.19 -23.35
N GLU A 225 12.77 -3.75 -24.47
CA GLU A 225 12.12 -3.01 -25.54
C GLU A 225 10.82 -2.32 -25.11
N LEU A 226 10.14 -2.83 -24.09
CA LEU A 226 8.92 -2.24 -23.53
C LEU A 226 9.21 -0.98 -22.71
N LEU A 227 10.46 -0.80 -22.25
CA LEU A 227 10.91 0.39 -21.51
C LEU A 227 11.56 1.43 -22.41
N LYS A 228 11.62 1.20 -23.74
CA LYS A 228 12.27 2.12 -24.67
C LYS A 228 11.53 3.46 -24.68
N GLY A 229 12.25 4.52 -24.29
CA GLY A 229 11.72 5.88 -24.23
C GLY A 229 11.04 6.24 -22.91
N TRP A 230 10.89 5.28 -21.98
CA TRP A 230 10.49 5.58 -20.61
C TRP A 230 11.70 6.07 -19.80
N SER A 231 11.45 7.01 -18.89
CA SER A 231 12.40 7.43 -17.88
C SER A 231 11.69 7.63 -16.55
N SER A 232 12.36 7.25 -15.46
CA SER A 232 11.87 7.42 -14.10
C SER A 232 11.54 8.90 -13.81
N PRO A 233 10.41 9.22 -13.14
CA PRO A 233 9.99 10.59 -12.97
C PRO A 233 10.89 11.36 -11.98
N PRO A 234 11.26 12.61 -12.29
CA PRO A 234 11.98 13.45 -11.33
C PRO A 234 11.03 13.91 -10.20
N PRO A 235 11.56 14.29 -9.03
CA PRO A 235 10.78 15.00 -8.01
C PRO A 235 10.18 16.32 -8.54
N ALA A 236 9.13 16.81 -7.89
CA ALA A 236 8.51 18.09 -8.21
C ALA A 236 9.52 19.25 -8.14
N THR A 237 9.50 20.10 -9.16
CA THR A 237 10.48 21.20 -9.32
C THR A 237 10.03 22.51 -8.64
N TYR A 238 9.31 22.42 -7.53
CA TYR A 238 8.97 23.61 -6.74
C TYR A 238 10.26 24.20 -6.16
N SER A 239 10.46 25.51 -6.31
CA SER A 239 11.71 26.17 -5.94
C SER A 239 12.06 26.11 -4.45
N GLY A 240 11.12 25.69 -3.59
CA GLY A 240 11.36 25.45 -2.16
C GLY A 240 11.63 26.71 -1.36
N ASN A 241 11.56 27.89 -1.97
CA ASN A 241 11.86 29.14 -1.29
C ASN A 241 10.71 29.60 -0.37
N HIS A 242 9.53 28.98 -0.45
CA HIS A 242 8.38 29.26 0.43
C HIS A 242 8.00 30.74 0.57
N GLY A 243 8.26 31.55 -0.46
CA GLY A 243 8.03 33.00 -0.43
C GLY A 243 9.01 33.78 0.45
N LEU A 244 10.07 33.15 0.98
CA LEU A 244 11.11 33.83 1.73
C LEU A 244 11.87 34.80 0.82
N THR A 245 11.97 36.05 1.21
CA THR A 245 12.81 37.03 0.53
C THR A 245 14.17 37.08 1.21
N PHE A 246 15.25 37.01 0.44
CA PHE A 246 16.60 37.19 0.97
C PHE A 246 16.85 38.67 1.31
N PRO A 247 17.67 38.97 2.32
CA PRO A 247 18.12 40.34 2.57
C PRO A 247 18.85 40.88 1.34
N VAL A 248 18.44 42.07 0.89
CA VAL A 248 19.11 42.82 -0.18
C VAL A 248 20.15 43.73 0.49
N TRP A 249 21.43 43.45 0.28
CA TRP A 249 22.52 44.31 0.72
C TRP A 249 22.88 45.25 -0.45
N THR A 250 22.58 46.54 -0.31
CA THR A 250 23.08 47.57 -1.22
C THR A 250 24.45 48.03 -0.74
N GLU A 251 25.44 48.09 -1.64
CA GLU A 251 26.74 48.70 -1.33
C GLU A 251 26.53 50.17 -0.93
N SER A 252 26.97 50.54 0.27
CA SER A 252 26.98 51.91 0.79
C SER A 252 28.24 52.66 0.37
#